data_AF-Q0YPQ0-F1
#
_entry.id   AF-Q0YPQ0-F1
#
_cell.length_a   1.000
_cell.length_b   1.000
_cell.length_c   1.000
_cell.angle_alpha   90.00
_cell.angle_beta   90.00
_cell.angle_gamma   90.00
#
_symmetry.space_group_name_H-M   'P 1'
#
loop_
_entity.id
_entity.type
_entity.pdbx_description
1 polymer ?
#
loop_
_entity_poly.entity_id
_entity_poly.type
_entity_poly.pdbx_seq_one_letter_code
_entity_poly.pdbx_strand_id
1 'polypeptide(L)'
;MIRLSVLFLFVTLTSSIPEMFSEYRLKLKADALYNAHDYSRAENAYRQLLRTGSEPKGAASSRYNLACALYMQGKYREAASLFAHKAAYTPQQQATARKSLFNEGNALAMSAINTREKTEKTELFRRSLARFKSVLLGDPDDGDAKINYEIVQRYLQELESPPPQPSSGSGNPANAHPDSGIGSDVASRILEKAQQDESSLMRQIPRSSKAPAEESRNNRDW
;
A
#
# COMPACT_ATOMS: atom_id res chain seq x y z
N MET A 1 -22.48 37.30 43.35
CA MET A 1 -22.40 37.73 41.94
C MET A 1 -21.28 36.96 41.25
N ILE A 2 -21.63 35.83 40.63
CA ILE A 2 -20.67 35.04 39.86
C ILE A 2 -20.33 35.86 38.60
N ARG A 3 -19.05 36.20 38.43
CA ARG A 3 -18.60 37.05 37.32
C ARG A 3 -18.87 36.35 35.99
N LEU A 4 -19.62 37.03 35.11
CA LEU A 4 -20.03 36.60 33.77
C LEU A 4 -18.84 36.16 32.87
N SER A 5 -17.61 36.51 33.25
CA SER A 5 -16.36 36.17 32.56
C SER A 5 -15.95 34.70 32.65
N VAL A 6 -16.46 33.92 33.61
CA VAL A 6 -16.09 32.49 33.76
C VAL A 6 -16.91 31.59 32.81
N LEU A 7 -18.07 32.06 32.32
CA LEU A 7 -18.93 31.28 31.43
C LEU A 7 -18.41 31.23 29.97
N PHE A 8 -17.56 32.19 29.57
CA PHE A 8 -16.99 32.22 28.22
C PHE A 8 -15.72 31.36 28.04
N LEU A 9 -15.10 30.90 29.13
CA LEU A 9 -13.90 30.05 29.06
C LEU A 9 -14.23 28.56 28.81
N PHE A 10 -15.50 28.15 28.96
CA PHE A 10 -15.94 26.77 28.74
C PHE A 10 -16.50 26.49 27.35
N VAL A 11 -16.86 27.53 26.58
CA VAL A 11 -17.51 27.35 25.26
C VAL A 11 -16.48 27.14 24.14
N THR A 12 -15.25 27.63 24.26
CA THR A 12 -14.24 27.54 23.18
C THR A 12 -13.48 26.21 23.14
N LEU A 13 -13.63 25.32 24.12
CA LEU A 13 -13.03 23.98 24.09
C LEU A 13 -13.91 22.90 23.44
N THR A 14 -15.15 23.22 23.05
CA THR A 14 -16.12 22.22 22.56
C THR A 14 -16.14 22.06 21.04
N SER A 15 -15.55 23.00 20.28
CA SER A 15 -15.62 22.98 18.81
C SER A 15 -14.75 21.90 18.15
N SER A 16 -13.72 21.39 18.82
CA SER A 16 -12.77 20.43 18.23
C SER A 16 -13.17 18.96 18.40
N ILE A 17 -14.08 18.66 19.33
CA ILE A 17 -14.53 17.29 19.61
C ILE A 17 -15.39 16.71 18.47
N PRO A 18 -16.35 17.46 17.86
CA PRO A 18 -17.17 16.95 16.75
C PRO A 18 -16.38 16.57 15.49
N GLU A 19 -15.30 17.29 15.17
CA GLU A 19 -14.49 17.06 13.97
C GLU A 19 -13.69 15.76 14.07
N MET A 20 -13.05 15.49 15.22
CA MET A 20 -12.35 14.22 15.44
C MET A 20 -13.29 13.01 15.37
N PHE A 21 -14.53 13.13 15.88
CA PHE A 21 -15.53 12.07 15.76
C PHE A 21 -15.98 11.88 14.30
N SER A 22 -16.07 12.96 13.51
CA SER A 22 -16.39 12.90 12.08
C SER A 22 -15.31 12.19 11.27
N GLU A 23 -14.04 12.56 11.48
CA GLU A 23 -12.89 11.91 10.83
C GLU A 23 -12.82 10.42 11.17
N TYR A 24 -12.98 10.06 12.45
CA TYR A 24 -12.98 8.68 12.87
C TYR A 24 -14.09 7.86 12.22
N ARG A 25 -15.32 8.39 12.17
CA ARG A 25 -16.45 7.73 11.51
C ARG A 25 -16.23 7.60 10.00
N LEU A 26 -15.65 8.61 9.36
CA LEU A 26 -15.32 8.58 7.94
C LEU A 26 -14.26 7.51 7.65
N LYS A 27 -13.23 7.38 8.51
CA LYS A 27 -12.24 6.30 8.43
C LYS A 27 -12.89 4.93 8.54
N LEU A 28 -13.70 4.70 9.58
CA LEU A 28 -14.41 3.42 9.74
C LEU A 28 -15.30 3.09 8.55
N LYS A 29 -15.98 4.09 7.99
CA LYS A 29 -16.78 3.93 6.78
C LYS A 29 -15.91 3.56 5.57
N ALA A 30 -14.76 4.22 5.38
CA ALA A 30 -13.83 3.92 4.30
C ALA A 30 -13.30 2.48 4.40
N ASP A 31 -12.88 2.07 5.60
CA ASP A 31 -12.39 0.71 5.89
C ASP A 31 -13.51 -0.33 5.66
N ALA A 32 -14.75 -0.02 6.06
CA ALA A 32 -15.90 -0.90 5.81
C ALA A 32 -16.21 -1.04 4.31
N LEU A 33 -16.14 0.05 3.54
CA LEU A 33 -16.32 0.02 2.09
C LEU A 33 -15.22 -0.81 1.41
N TYR A 34 -13.96 -0.67 1.85
CA TYR A 34 -12.86 -1.49 1.35
C TYR A 34 -13.09 -2.98 1.61
N ASN A 35 -13.47 -3.35 2.84
CA ASN A 35 -13.76 -4.74 3.21
C ASN A 35 -14.98 -5.31 2.47
N ALA A 36 -15.93 -4.45 2.08
CA ALA A 36 -17.06 -4.80 1.23
C ALA A 36 -16.69 -4.89 -0.27
N HIS A 37 -15.41 -4.76 -0.62
CA HIS A 37 -14.90 -4.73 -2.00
C HIS A 37 -15.43 -3.56 -2.84
N ASP A 38 -16.04 -2.55 -2.20
CA ASP A 38 -16.49 -1.31 -2.83
C ASP A 38 -15.32 -0.31 -2.89
N TYR A 39 -14.29 -0.68 -3.65
CA TYR A 39 -13.02 0.04 -3.69
C TYR A 39 -13.17 1.47 -4.22
N SER A 40 -14.12 1.70 -5.13
CA SER A 40 -14.40 3.04 -5.66
C SER A 40 -14.94 3.98 -4.58
N ARG A 41 -15.91 3.52 -3.75
CA ARG A 41 -16.42 4.35 -2.65
C ARG A 41 -15.41 4.44 -1.50
N ALA A 42 -14.61 3.40 -1.27
CA ALA A 42 -13.50 3.44 -0.31
C ALA A 42 -12.46 4.50 -0.71
N GLU A 43 -12.04 4.54 -1.98
CA GLU A 43 -11.12 5.55 -2.52
C GLU A 43 -11.62 6.97 -2.25
N ASN A 44 -12.88 7.24 -2.61
CA ASN A 44 -13.49 8.56 -2.38
C ASN A 44 -13.47 8.96 -0.90
N ALA A 45 -13.79 8.01 -0.01
CA ALA A 45 -13.77 8.26 1.43
C ALA A 45 -12.35 8.50 1.97
N TYR A 46 -11.35 7.74 1.53
CA TYR A 46 -9.95 7.96 1.94
C TYR A 46 -9.38 9.27 1.39
N ARG A 47 -9.69 9.64 0.14
CA ARG A 47 -9.31 10.95 -0.41
C ARG A 47 -9.95 12.10 0.37
N GLN A 48 -11.23 11.96 0.74
CA GLN A 48 -11.88 12.94 1.61
C GLN A 48 -11.16 13.05 2.95
N LEU A 49 -10.81 11.91 3.57
CA LEU A 49 -10.11 11.90 4.84
C LEU A 49 -8.71 12.54 4.76
N LEU A 50 -7.99 12.38 3.65
CA LEU A 50 -6.70 13.05 3.44
C LEU A 50 -6.84 14.56 3.20
N ARG A 51 -7.99 15.03 2.70
CA ARG A 51 -8.26 16.46 2.48
C ARG A 51 -8.73 17.17 3.76
N THR A 52 -9.57 16.50 4.54
CA THR A 52 -10.19 17.09 5.74
C THR A 52 -9.49 16.73 7.04
N GLY A 53 -8.62 15.71 7.03
CA GLY A 53 -7.97 15.20 8.20
C GLY A 53 -6.94 16.16 8.78
N SER A 54 -7.10 16.50 10.06
CA SER A 54 -6.19 17.42 10.78
C SER A 54 -4.94 16.72 11.33
N GLU A 55 -4.90 15.38 11.33
CA GLU A 55 -3.90 14.57 12.03
C GLU A 55 -2.76 14.03 11.14
N PRO A 56 -1.50 14.46 11.36
CA PRO A 56 -0.33 13.91 10.66
C PRO A 56 -0.16 12.39 10.89
N LYS A 57 -0.58 11.88 12.07
CA LYS A 57 -0.45 10.46 12.42
C LYS A 57 -1.49 9.57 11.72
N GLY A 58 -2.68 10.09 11.43
CA GLY A 58 -3.74 9.38 10.70
C GLY A 58 -3.54 9.39 9.18
N ALA A 59 -2.91 10.44 8.66
CA ALA A 59 -2.66 10.64 7.23
C ALA A 59 -1.85 9.51 6.59
N ALA A 60 -0.86 8.95 7.31
CA ALA A 60 -0.05 7.84 6.80
C ALA A 60 -0.87 6.56 6.58
N SER A 61 -1.68 6.16 7.57
CA SER A 61 -2.55 4.98 7.45
C SER A 61 -3.60 5.14 6.33
N SER A 62 -4.12 6.35 6.18
CA SER A 62 -5.18 6.64 5.20
C SER A 62 -4.62 6.71 3.77
N ARG A 63 -3.39 7.21 3.63
CA ARG A 63 -2.65 7.17 2.36
C ARG A 63 -2.34 5.74 1.94
N TYR A 64 -1.87 4.90 2.87
CA TYR A 64 -1.63 3.48 2.62
C TYR A 64 -2.93 2.78 2.20
N ASN A 65 -4.02 2.99 2.93
CA ASN A 65 -5.31 2.38 2.64
C ASN A 65 -5.91 2.86 1.30
N LEU A 66 -5.73 4.15 0.97
CA LEU A 66 -6.05 4.70 -0.34
C LEU A 66 -5.26 3.98 -1.45
N ALA A 67 -3.95 3.80 -1.26
CA ALA A 67 -3.10 3.09 -2.21
C ALA A 67 -3.59 1.65 -2.43
N CYS A 68 -4.02 0.96 -1.37
CA CYS A 68 -4.62 -0.37 -1.46
C CYS A 68 -5.93 -0.35 -2.26
N ALA A 69 -6.82 0.61 -2.00
CA ALA A 69 -8.07 0.75 -2.75
C ALA A 69 -7.83 1.04 -4.24
N LEU A 70 -6.80 1.82 -4.56
CA LEU A 70 -6.39 2.11 -5.94
C LEU A 70 -5.78 0.88 -6.61
N TYR A 71 -4.94 0.14 -5.89
CA TYR A 71 -4.35 -1.11 -6.37
C TYR A 71 -5.44 -2.11 -6.77
N MET A 72 -6.44 -2.32 -5.92
CA MET A 72 -7.56 -3.23 -6.21
C MET A 72 -8.43 -2.78 -7.41
N GLN A 73 -8.36 -1.52 -7.80
CA GLN A 73 -9.04 -0.99 -8.99
C GLN A 73 -8.16 -1.05 -10.26
N GLY A 74 -6.95 -1.61 -10.17
CA GLY A 74 -6.00 -1.60 -11.29
C GLY A 74 -5.29 -0.26 -11.53
N LYS A 75 -5.46 0.72 -10.64
CA LYS A 75 -4.84 2.05 -10.71
C LYS A 75 -3.41 2.01 -10.15
N TYR A 76 -2.60 1.11 -10.68
CA TYR A 76 -1.32 0.71 -10.09
C TYR A 76 -0.28 1.83 -10.01
N ARG A 77 -0.21 2.72 -11.01
CA ARG A 77 0.75 3.83 -11.00
C ARG A 77 0.48 4.81 -9.86
N GLU A 78 -0.79 5.11 -9.61
CA GLU A 78 -1.17 6.00 -8.52
C GLU A 78 -0.96 5.31 -7.16
N ALA A 79 -1.31 4.02 -7.06
CA ALA A 79 -1.05 3.23 -5.86
C ALA A 79 0.45 3.23 -5.51
N ALA A 80 1.34 2.96 -6.47
CA ALA A 80 2.78 2.99 -6.27
C ALA A 80 3.27 4.35 -5.73
N SER A 81 2.76 5.46 -6.28
CA SER A 81 3.14 6.79 -5.80
C SER A 81 2.73 7.04 -4.34
N LEU A 82 1.60 6.49 -3.89
CA LEU A 82 1.13 6.65 -2.52
C LEU A 82 1.86 5.72 -1.54
N PHE A 83 2.27 4.53 -1.99
CA PHE A 83 3.08 3.60 -1.20
C PHE A 83 4.51 4.09 -0.97
N ALA A 84 5.08 4.92 -1.84
CA ALA A 84 6.47 5.41 -1.74
C ALA A 84 6.82 6.27 -0.50
N HIS A 85 5.93 6.36 0.50
CA HIS A 85 6.13 7.16 1.70
C HIS A 85 7.12 6.51 2.69
N LYS A 86 8.09 7.28 3.21
CA LYS A 86 9.33 6.77 3.83
C LYS A 86 9.53 7.03 5.33
N ALA A 87 8.65 7.74 6.02
CA ALA A 87 8.93 8.12 7.40
C ALA A 87 8.77 6.92 8.37
N ALA A 88 9.90 6.37 8.85
CA ALA A 88 9.91 5.34 9.88
C ALA A 88 11.00 5.56 10.92
N TYR A 89 10.59 5.86 12.16
CA TYR A 89 11.47 6.18 13.29
C TYR A 89 11.29 5.19 14.46
N THR A 90 10.21 4.42 14.48
CA THR A 90 9.94 3.38 15.46
C THR A 90 9.89 1.99 14.81
N PRO A 91 10.12 0.89 15.56
CA PRO A 91 10.00 -0.46 15.01
C PRO A 91 8.65 -0.73 14.32
N GLN A 92 7.57 -0.20 14.88
CA GLN A 92 6.23 -0.32 14.30
C GLN A 92 6.11 0.44 12.97
N GLN A 93 6.67 1.64 12.90
CA GLN A 93 6.70 2.41 11.65
C GLN A 93 7.59 1.73 10.60
N GLN A 94 8.69 1.09 11.01
CA GLN A 94 9.55 0.31 10.13
C GLN A 94 8.82 -0.90 9.53
N ALA A 95 8.04 -1.64 10.34
CA ALA A 95 7.21 -2.73 9.85
C ALA A 95 6.17 -2.24 8.83
N THR A 96 5.54 -1.10 9.08
CA THR A 96 4.59 -0.48 8.13
C THR A 96 5.29 0.00 6.86
N ALA A 97 6.48 0.61 6.98
CA ALA A 97 7.25 1.06 5.84
C ALA A 97 7.73 -0.12 4.96
N ARG A 98 8.09 -1.26 5.55
CA ARG A 98 8.41 -2.48 4.78
C ARG A 98 7.20 -2.97 3.98
N LYS A 99 6.00 -2.99 4.59
CA LYS A 99 4.75 -3.33 3.87
C LYS A 99 4.47 -2.37 2.72
N SER A 100 4.63 -1.07 2.95
CA SER A 100 4.52 -0.07 1.88
C SER A 100 5.53 -0.32 0.75
N LEU A 101 6.78 -0.65 1.06
CA LEU A 101 7.78 -0.99 0.04
C LEU A 101 7.38 -2.25 -0.76
N PHE A 102 6.92 -3.30 -0.07
CA PHE A 102 6.43 -4.51 -0.72
C PHE A 102 5.30 -4.20 -1.70
N ASN A 103 4.31 -3.42 -1.27
CA ASN A 103 3.17 -3.03 -2.10
C ASN A 103 3.52 -2.04 -3.21
N GLU A 104 4.49 -1.15 -2.99
CA GLU A 104 5.06 -0.33 -4.06
C GLU A 104 5.66 -1.23 -5.14
N GLY A 105 6.41 -2.27 -4.74
CA GLY A 105 6.92 -3.30 -5.65
C GLY A 105 5.81 -3.97 -6.46
N ASN A 106 4.79 -4.50 -5.79
CA ASN A 106 3.64 -5.12 -6.46
C ASN A 106 2.94 -4.17 -7.44
N ALA A 107 2.72 -2.91 -7.04
CA ALA A 107 2.09 -1.91 -7.89
C ALA A 107 2.96 -1.54 -9.11
N LEU A 108 4.28 -1.49 -8.95
CA LEU A 108 5.21 -1.27 -10.06
C LEU A 108 5.25 -2.47 -11.02
N ALA A 109 5.28 -3.69 -10.52
CA ALA A 109 5.21 -4.91 -11.33
C ALA A 109 3.91 -4.98 -12.16
N MET A 110 2.77 -4.72 -11.52
CA MET A 110 1.48 -4.69 -12.22
C MET A 110 1.39 -3.54 -13.23
N SER A 111 1.98 -2.37 -12.91
CA SER A 111 2.11 -1.28 -13.88
C SER A 111 2.94 -1.70 -15.10
N ALA A 112 4.02 -2.45 -14.90
CA ALA A 112 4.87 -2.96 -15.97
C ALA A 112 4.12 -3.97 -16.85
N ILE A 113 3.40 -4.92 -16.25
CA ILE A 113 2.58 -5.91 -16.98
C ILE A 113 1.57 -5.20 -17.89
N ASN A 114 0.94 -4.12 -17.40
CA ASN A 114 -0.03 -3.32 -18.15
C ASN A 114 0.60 -2.31 -19.13
N THR A 115 1.93 -2.24 -19.22
CA THR A 115 2.64 -1.33 -20.12
C THR A 115 3.06 -2.08 -21.39
N ARG A 116 2.78 -1.49 -22.56
CA ARG A 116 3.14 -2.06 -23.86
C ARG A 116 4.57 -1.70 -24.28
N GLU A 117 4.98 -0.47 -24.00
CA GLU A 117 6.28 0.03 -24.44
C GLU A 117 7.39 -0.66 -23.64
N LYS A 118 8.34 -1.28 -24.36
CA LYS A 118 9.35 -2.17 -23.76
C LYS A 118 10.27 -1.43 -22.79
N THR A 119 10.68 -0.22 -23.13
CA THR A 119 11.62 0.59 -22.32
C THR A 119 11.01 0.94 -20.97
N GLU A 120 9.78 1.45 -20.97
CA GLU A 120 9.03 1.81 -19.78
C GLU A 120 8.68 0.58 -18.95
N LYS A 121 8.25 -0.52 -19.58
CA LYS A 121 8.02 -1.80 -18.91
C LYS A 121 9.27 -2.29 -18.17
N THR A 122 10.42 -2.22 -18.84
CA THR A 122 11.72 -2.60 -18.28
C THR A 122 12.06 -1.73 -17.07
N GLU A 123 11.87 -0.41 -17.17
CA GLU A 123 12.12 0.51 -16.05
C GLU A 123 11.20 0.25 -14.85
N LEU A 124 9.92 0.01 -15.09
CA LEU A 124 8.96 -0.32 -14.04
C LEU A 124 9.34 -1.63 -13.31
N PHE A 125 9.77 -2.66 -14.04
CA PHE A 125 10.26 -3.90 -13.43
C PHE A 125 11.56 -3.71 -12.64
N ARG A 126 12.52 -2.91 -13.13
CA ARG A 126 13.73 -2.57 -12.36
C ARG A 126 13.39 -1.86 -11.05
N ARG A 127 12.47 -0.90 -11.10
CA ARG A 127 12.00 -0.21 -9.89
C ARG A 127 11.30 -1.16 -8.93
N SER A 128 10.49 -2.09 -9.44
CA SER A 128 9.85 -3.14 -8.64
C SER A 128 10.89 -4.01 -7.92
N LEU A 129 11.92 -4.50 -8.63
CA LEU A 129 13.01 -5.28 -8.02
C LEU A 129 13.73 -4.52 -6.91
N ALA A 130 13.98 -3.23 -7.13
CA ALA A 130 14.61 -2.39 -6.11
C ALA A 130 13.76 -2.30 -4.82
N ARG A 131 12.43 -2.32 -4.95
CA ARG A 131 11.53 -2.34 -3.78
C ARG A 131 11.58 -3.67 -3.04
N PHE A 132 11.43 -4.80 -3.73
CA PHE A 132 11.52 -6.12 -3.09
C PHE A 132 12.89 -6.35 -2.46
N LYS A 133 13.97 -5.92 -3.12
CA LYS A 133 15.32 -5.95 -2.52
C LYS A 133 15.39 -5.13 -1.24
N SER A 134 14.75 -3.97 -1.18
CA SER A 134 14.70 -3.14 0.03
C SER A 134 13.93 -3.81 1.17
N VAL A 135 12.86 -4.56 0.86
CA VAL A 135 12.14 -5.40 1.84
C VAL A 135 13.08 -6.47 2.39
N LEU A 136 13.74 -7.22 1.52
CA LEU A 136 14.65 -8.32 1.88
C LEU A 136 15.88 -7.88 2.67
N LEU A 137 16.36 -6.65 2.47
CA LEU A 137 17.44 -6.08 3.29
C LEU A 137 16.99 -5.81 4.73
N GLY A 138 15.70 -5.52 4.94
CA GLY A 138 15.13 -5.29 6.27
C GLY A 138 14.49 -6.54 6.91
N ASP A 139 14.16 -7.53 6.10
CA ASP A 139 13.58 -8.81 6.50
C ASP A 139 14.02 -9.93 5.52
N PRO A 140 15.20 -10.54 5.72
CA PRO A 140 15.74 -11.53 4.79
C PRO A 140 14.90 -12.81 4.67
N ASP A 141 13.95 -13.05 5.57
CA ASP A 141 13.11 -14.25 5.58
C ASP A 141 11.71 -14.02 5.01
N ASP A 142 11.43 -12.81 4.50
CA ASP A 142 10.17 -12.49 3.81
C ASP A 142 10.03 -13.33 2.52
N GLY A 143 9.27 -14.43 2.63
CA GLY A 143 9.07 -15.40 1.56
C GLY A 143 8.31 -14.81 0.37
N ASP A 144 7.33 -13.94 0.62
CA ASP A 144 6.53 -13.30 -0.41
C ASP A 144 7.40 -12.34 -1.23
N ALA A 145 8.27 -11.56 -0.58
CA ALA A 145 9.24 -10.69 -1.25
C ALA A 145 10.25 -11.47 -2.08
N LYS A 146 10.73 -12.63 -1.60
CA LYS A 146 11.62 -13.52 -2.39
C LYS A 146 10.92 -13.99 -3.66
N ILE A 147 9.70 -14.52 -3.54
CA ILE A 147 8.94 -15.04 -4.68
C ILE A 147 8.70 -13.94 -5.71
N ASN A 148 8.22 -12.77 -5.28
CA ASN A 148 7.94 -11.66 -6.20
C ASN A 148 9.22 -11.08 -6.82
N TYR A 149 10.32 -11.04 -6.08
CA TYR A 149 11.63 -10.67 -6.62
C TYR A 149 12.06 -11.61 -7.75
N GLU A 150 12.06 -12.93 -7.50
CA GLU A 150 12.47 -13.94 -8.49
C GLU A 150 11.60 -13.90 -9.74
N ILE A 151 10.29 -13.75 -9.56
CA ILE A 151 9.33 -13.62 -10.66
C ILE A 151 9.66 -12.41 -11.53
N VAL A 152 9.77 -11.21 -10.92
CA VAL A 152 10.05 -9.98 -11.67
C VAL A 152 11.43 -10.03 -12.33
N GLN A 153 12.41 -10.66 -11.69
CA GLN A 153 13.76 -10.79 -12.23
C GLN A 153 13.76 -11.62 -13.52
N ARG A 154 13.00 -12.71 -13.57
CA ARG A 154 12.88 -13.54 -14.77
C ARG A 154 12.27 -12.77 -15.95
N TYR A 155 11.24 -11.95 -15.72
CA TYR A 155 10.71 -11.09 -16.80
C TYR A 155 11.71 -10.07 -17.28
N LEU A 156 12.41 -9.44 -16.35
CA LEU A 156 13.38 -8.43 -16.72
C LEU A 156 14.47 -9.06 -17.61
N GLN A 157 14.94 -10.25 -17.24
CA GLN A 157 15.89 -11.00 -18.04
C GLN A 157 15.33 -11.38 -19.42
N GLU A 158 14.09 -11.85 -19.50
CA GLU A 158 13.44 -12.17 -20.78
C GLU A 158 13.29 -10.93 -21.67
N LEU A 159 12.90 -9.79 -21.10
CA LEU A 159 12.80 -8.52 -21.80
C LEU A 159 14.16 -8.02 -22.30
N GLU A 160 15.21 -8.14 -21.50
CA GLU A 160 16.55 -7.69 -21.86
C GLU A 160 17.27 -8.65 -22.81
N SER A 161 16.84 -9.91 -22.87
CA SER A 161 17.41 -10.90 -23.79
C SER A 161 17.11 -10.53 -25.25
N PRO A 162 18.07 -10.73 -26.17
CA PRO A 162 17.79 -10.59 -27.59
C PRO A 162 16.71 -11.59 -28.01
N PRO A 163 15.82 -11.24 -28.96
CA PRO A 163 14.84 -12.18 -29.46
C PRO A 163 15.54 -13.45 -29.96
N PRO A 164 14.96 -14.64 -29.71
CA PRO A 164 15.54 -15.88 -30.20
C PRO A 164 15.76 -15.77 -31.70
N GLN A 165 16.96 -16.13 -32.17
CA GLN A 165 17.23 -16.15 -33.60
C GLN A 165 16.21 -17.08 -34.26
N PRO A 166 15.62 -16.68 -35.41
CA PRO A 166 14.68 -17.54 -36.12
C PRO A 166 15.41 -18.84 -36.45
N SER A 167 14.99 -19.93 -35.81
CA SER A 167 15.39 -21.27 -36.21
C SER A 167 15.01 -21.41 -37.68
N SER A 168 15.95 -21.84 -38.51
CA SER A 168 15.77 -22.18 -39.92
C SER A 168 14.82 -23.38 -40.07
N GLY A 169 13.54 -23.13 -39.80
CA GLY A 169 12.42 -24.02 -40.01
C GLY A 169 11.30 -23.17 -40.58
N SER A 170 10.87 -23.49 -41.79
CA SER A 170 9.79 -22.83 -42.52
C SER A 170 8.52 -22.73 -41.69
N GLY A 171 8.31 -21.60 -41.02
CA GLY A 171 7.14 -21.29 -40.21
C GLY A 171 6.84 -19.79 -40.28
N ASN A 172 5.62 -19.47 -40.71
CA ASN A 172 5.11 -18.14 -41.02
C ASN A 172 5.37 -17.10 -39.89
N PRO A 173 5.99 -15.92 -40.14
CA PRO A 173 6.44 -15.00 -39.08
C PRO A 173 5.39 -13.99 -38.59
N ALA A 174 4.09 -14.19 -38.87
CA ALA A 174 3.06 -13.27 -38.43
C ALA A 174 2.52 -13.69 -37.05
N ASN A 175 2.84 -12.90 -36.01
CA ASN A 175 2.38 -12.98 -34.61
C ASN A 175 3.08 -14.00 -33.69
N ALA A 176 4.38 -13.88 -33.51
CA ALA A 176 5.08 -14.50 -32.37
C ALA A 176 5.60 -13.42 -31.39
N HIS A 177 4.69 -12.65 -30.81
CA HIS A 177 4.91 -12.33 -29.39
C HIS A 177 4.37 -13.54 -28.64
N PRO A 178 5.22 -14.36 -28.00
CA PRO A 178 4.70 -15.39 -27.13
C PRO A 178 3.96 -14.64 -26.03
N ASP A 179 2.64 -14.83 -25.99
CA ASP A 179 1.87 -14.64 -24.78
C ASP A 179 2.41 -15.71 -23.83
N SER A 180 3.57 -15.44 -23.21
CA SER A 180 4.20 -16.38 -22.30
C SER A 180 3.23 -16.49 -21.14
N GLY A 181 2.50 -17.61 -21.03
CA GLY A 181 1.46 -17.82 -20.00
C GLY A 181 1.94 -17.57 -18.56
N ILE A 182 3.26 -17.50 -18.38
CA ILE A 182 3.94 -16.95 -17.22
C ILE A 182 3.34 -15.57 -16.84
N GLY A 183 3.13 -14.66 -17.82
CA GLY A 183 2.56 -13.30 -17.71
C GLY A 183 1.29 -13.23 -16.89
N SER A 184 0.33 -14.04 -17.30
CA SER A 184 -0.98 -14.17 -16.65
C SER A 184 -0.86 -14.84 -15.28
N ASP A 185 -0.07 -15.91 -15.15
CA ASP A 185 0.07 -16.66 -13.89
C ASP A 185 0.67 -15.79 -12.78
N VAL A 186 1.58 -14.91 -13.15
CA VAL A 186 2.24 -13.97 -12.25
C VAL A 186 1.31 -12.85 -11.84
N ALA A 187 0.59 -12.24 -12.79
CA ALA A 187 -0.40 -11.23 -12.49
C ALA A 187 -1.46 -11.77 -11.51
N SER A 188 -1.94 -12.99 -11.76
CA SER A 188 -2.89 -13.68 -10.88
C SER A 188 -2.33 -13.91 -9.48
N ARG A 189 -1.09 -14.42 -9.35
CA ARG A 189 -0.47 -14.64 -8.04
C ARG A 189 -0.27 -13.34 -7.26
N ILE A 190 0.29 -12.31 -7.90
CA ILE A 190 0.55 -11.02 -7.25
C ILE A 190 -0.78 -10.40 -6.79
N LEU A 191 -1.82 -10.44 -7.63
CA LEU A 191 -3.15 -9.90 -7.30
C LEU A 191 -3.84 -10.66 -6.18
N GLU A 192 -3.90 -11.99 -6.26
CA GLU A 192 -4.56 -12.83 -5.26
C GLU A 192 -3.93 -12.64 -3.87
N LYS A 193 -2.60 -12.65 -3.83
CA LYS A 193 -1.86 -12.51 -2.58
C LYS A 193 -2.01 -11.10 -1.98
N ALA A 194 -1.90 -10.06 -2.82
CA ALA A 194 -2.14 -8.68 -2.38
C ALA A 194 -3.53 -8.51 -1.76
N GLN A 195 -4.57 -9.11 -2.35
CA GLN A 195 -5.93 -9.02 -1.81
C GLN A 195 -6.05 -9.66 -0.40
N GLN A 196 -5.45 -10.83 -0.21
CA GLN A 196 -5.51 -11.57 1.06
C GLN A 196 -4.76 -10.84 2.19
N ASP A 197 -3.56 -10.34 1.88
CA ASP A 197 -2.71 -9.66 2.85
C ASP A 197 -3.32 -8.32 3.26
N GLU A 198 -3.80 -7.52 2.29
CA GLU A 198 -4.41 -6.22 2.59
C GLU A 198 -5.69 -6.33 3.41
N SER A 199 -6.57 -7.30 3.09
CA SER A 199 -7.79 -7.54 3.86
C SER A 199 -7.48 -7.91 5.32
N SER A 200 -6.35 -8.57 5.56
CA SER A 200 -5.89 -8.94 6.90
C SER A 200 -5.27 -7.74 7.63
N LEU A 201 -4.45 -6.96 6.93
CA LEU A 201 -3.78 -5.78 7.46
C LEU A 201 -4.74 -4.65 7.82
N MET A 202 -5.72 -4.38 6.95
CA MET A 202 -6.78 -3.39 7.18
C MET A 202 -7.56 -3.64 8.47
N ARG A 203 -7.70 -4.91 8.88
CA ARG A 203 -8.34 -5.29 10.16
C ARG A 203 -7.43 -5.05 11.38
N GLN A 204 -6.11 -5.03 11.18
CA GLN A 204 -5.12 -4.90 12.25
C GLN A 204 -4.65 -3.45 12.47
N ILE A 205 -4.51 -2.67 11.39
CA ILE A 205 -4.03 -1.28 11.43
C ILE A 205 -4.84 -0.37 12.38
N PRO A 206 -6.19 -0.45 12.50
CA PRO A 206 -6.96 0.38 13.42
C PRO A 206 -6.64 0.13 14.90
N ARG A 207 -6.15 -1.06 15.27
CA ARG A 207 -5.88 -1.43 16.67
C ARG A 207 -4.52 -0.97 17.16
N SER A 208 -3.52 -0.81 16.29
CA SER A 208 -2.14 -0.50 16.69
C SER A 208 -1.84 0.99 16.89
N SER A 209 -2.78 1.90 16.61
CA SER A 209 -2.60 3.34 16.84
C SER A 209 -2.93 3.78 18.27
N LYS A 210 -3.48 2.89 19.09
CA LYS A 210 -3.54 3.08 20.55
C LYS A 210 -2.23 2.55 21.13
N ALA A 211 -1.43 3.43 21.71
CA ALA A 211 -0.37 3.02 22.64
C ALA A 211 -1.01 2.14 23.75
N PRO A 212 -0.30 1.14 24.30
CA PRO A 212 -0.76 0.49 25.51
C PRO A 212 -0.93 1.58 26.57
N ALA A 213 -2.09 1.64 27.22
CA ALA A 213 -2.22 2.42 28.44
C ALA A 213 -1.12 1.93 29.38
N GLU A 214 -0.26 2.85 29.83
CA GLU A 214 0.73 2.56 30.86
C GLU A 214 0.02 1.86 32.01
N GLU A 215 0.35 0.58 32.19
CA GLU A 215 0.04 -0.14 33.40
C GLU A 215 0.86 0.56 34.48
N SER A 216 0.22 1.50 35.20
CA SER A 216 0.84 2.22 36.29
C SER A 216 1.21 1.20 37.36
N ARG A 217 2.46 0.75 37.32
CA ARG A 217 3.09 0.07 38.44
C ARG A 217 3.22 1.09 39.55
N ASN A 218 2.17 1.10 40.36
CA ASN A 218 2.08 1.74 41.65
C ASN A 218 3.16 1.16 42.58
N ASN A 219 4.40 1.65 42.47
CA ASN A 219 5.38 1.51 43.53
C ASN A 219 5.13 2.63 44.55
N ARG A 220 4.20 2.37 45.47
CA ARG A 220 4.26 2.96 46.81
C ARG A 220 5.13 2.04 47.66
N ASP A 221 6.39 2.41 47.78
CA ASP A 221 7.22 1.92 48.88
C ASP A 221 7.26 3.03 49.95
N TRP A 222 6.91 2.59 51.15
CA TRP A 222 7.10 3.21 52.46
C TRP A 222 8.59 3.25 52.82
#